data_AF-A0A1G6IFY7-F1
#
_entry.id   AF-A0A1G6IFY7-F1
#
_cell.length_a   1.000
_cell.length_b   1.000
_cell.length_c   1.000
_cell.angle_alpha   90.00
_cell.angle_beta   90.00
_cell.angle_gamma   90.00
#
_symmetry.space_group_name_H-M   'P 1'
#
loop_
_entity.id
_entity.type
_entity.pdbx_description
1 polymer ?
#
loop_
_entity_poly.entity_id
_entity_poly.type
_entity_poly.pdbx_seq_one_letter_code
_entity_poly.pdbx_strand_id
1 'polypeptide(L)'
;MSASPVCPRCGEPLVVRPGDSALAWCHVHGAVTPLHHTTLIAHDAIAAVTADARVPAWVPDPMPSGWTVTGLAWGGEPGARAIVVGCAGPAPLGGSAELVLVAEEPGTGVGCGYAGLPGLDPGDVITGPSSAAVEAAGQRAPLWAVPTSDDRAAFVGEAYGVWLWLVMWPMSAGWLLAEELTLLDLRDRLYPDLPLGPPSEHFLPGE
;
A
#
# COMPACT_ATOMS: atom_id res chain seq x y z
N MET A 1 5.49 11.71 14.36
CA MET A 1 4.23 11.71 15.14
C MET A 1 3.18 11.01 14.31
N SER A 2 2.50 10.00 14.85
CA SER A 2 1.40 9.32 14.16
C SER A 2 0.12 10.16 14.22
N ALA A 3 -0.64 10.20 13.13
CA ALA A 3 -1.99 10.77 13.11
C ALA A 3 -3.01 9.84 13.78
N SER A 4 -4.24 10.34 13.94
CA SER A 4 -5.38 9.50 14.32
C SER A 4 -5.54 8.35 13.31
N PRO A 5 -5.71 7.10 13.77
CA PRO A 5 -5.88 5.98 12.86
C PRO A 5 -7.19 6.07 12.09
N VAL A 6 -7.19 5.48 10.91
CA VAL A 6 -8.32 5.49 9.97
C VAL A 6 -8.79 4.09 9.65
N CYS A 7 -10.00 3.98 9.11
CA CYS A 7 -10.52 2.73 8.59
C CYS A 7 -9.66 2.28 7.40
N PRO A 8 -9.13 1.05 7.36
CA PRO A 8 -8.33 0.55 6.25
C PRO A 8 -9.12 0.46 4.93
N ARG A 9 -10.45 0.55 4.99
CA ARG A 9 -11.34 0.35 3.83
C ARG A 9 -11.94 1.63 3.26
N CYS A 10 -12.12 2.67 4.07
CA CYS A 10 -12.68 3.95 3.60
C CYS A 10 -11.96 5.19 4.11
N GLY A 11 -10.87 5.06 4.86
CA GLY A 11 -10.11 6.21 5.36
C GLY A 11 -10.80 7.05 6.42
N GLU A 12 -12.03 6.72 6.78
CA GLU A 12 -12.77 7.44 7.81
C GLU A 12 -12.04 7.35 9.17
N PRO A 13 -11.87 8.47 9.90
CA PRO A 13 -11.25 8.47 11.20
C PRO A 13 -11.93 7.50 12.17
N LEU A 14 -11.11 6.73 12.89
CA LEU A 14 -11.60 5.74 13.84
C LEU A 14 -11.62 6.30 15.27
N VAL A 15 -12.64 5.88 16.02
CA VAL A 15 -12.64 6.03 17.48
C VAL A 15 -12.07 4.75 18.07
N VAL A 16 -10.82 4.80 18.51
CA VAL A 16 -10.14 3.68 19.18
C VAL A 16 -10.41 3.76 20.68
N ARG A 17 -10.76 2.63 21.30
CA ARG A 17 -10.92 2.60 22.76
C ARG A 17 -9.55 2.71 23.43
N PRO A 18 -9.38 3.56 24.45
CA PRO A 18 -8.13 3.61 25.20
C PRO A 18 -7.77 2.22 25.75
N GLY A 19 -6.59 1.70 25.41
CA GLY A 19 -6.09 0.40 25.85
C GLY A 19 -6.45 -0.80 24.96
N ASP A 20 -7.24 -0.60 23.90
CA ASP A 20 -7.53 -1.63 22.87
C ASP A 20 -7.10 -1.10 21.50
N SER A 21 -5.86 -1.41 21.10
CA SER A 21 -5.28 -1.01 19.82
C SER A 21 -5.45 -2.06 18.73
N ALA A 22 -5.92 -3.26 19.07
CA ALA A 22 -6.01 -4.36 18.12
C ALA A 22 -7.23 -4.21 17.20
N LEU A 23 -8.33 -3.65 17.71
CA LEU A 23 -9.57 -3.47 16.99
C LEU A 23 -10.18 -2.09 17.24
N ALA A 24 -10.78 -1.52 16.20
CA ALA A 24 -11.59 -0.31 16.29
C ALA A 24 -12.89 -0.47 15.50
N TRP A 25 -13.77 0.51 15.65
CA TRP A 25 -15.09 0.49 15.02
C TRP A 25 -15.23 1.56 13.94
N CYS A 26 -15.50 1.12 12.73
CA CYS A 26 -15.95 1.94 11.62
C CYS A 26 -17.48 1.86 11.52
N HIS A 27 -18.15 3.00 11.30
CA HIS A 27 -19.61 3.02 11.17
C HIS A 27 -20.13 2.30 9.91
N VAL A 28 -19.32 2.20 8.86
CA VAL A 28 -19.63 1.48 7.61
C VAL A 28 -19.22 0.02 7.69
N HIS A 29 -18.01 -0.24 8.18
CA HIS A 29 -17.36 -1.56 8.07
C HIS A 29 -17.37 -2.38 9.36
N GLY A 30 -17.90 -1.86 10.45
CA GLY A 30 -17.93 -2.53 11.75
C GLY A 30 -16.53 -2.64 12.36
N ALA A 31 -16.22 -3.82 12.90
CA ALA A 31 -14.92 -4.09 13.49
C ALA A 31 -13.82 -4.12 12.41
N VAL A 32 -12.77 -3.31 12.59
CA VAL A 32 -11.64 -3.20 11.67
C VAL A 32 -10.32 -3.14 12.44
N THR A 33 -9.25 -3.57 11.78
CA THR A 33 -7.88 -3.29 12.22
C THR A 33 -7.59 -1.79 11.98
N PRO A 34 -7.25 -1.00 13.01
CA PRO A 34 -6.93 0.41 12.81
C PRO A 34 -5.71 0.58 11.89
N LEU A 35 -5.82 1.46 10.88
CA LEU A 35 -4.70 1.83 10.02
C LEU A 35 -4.06 3.11 10.56
N HIS A 36 -2.90 2.97 11.19
CA HIS A 36 -2.06 4.07 11.64
C HIS A 36 -1.27 4.64 10.46
N HIS A 37 -0.94 5.92 10.50
CA HIS A 37 -0.18 6.56 9.43
C HIS A 37 0.65 7.74 9.91
N THR A 38 1.68 8.07 9.12
CA THR A 38 2.50 9.27 9.31
C THR A 38 1.84 10.48 8.67
N THR A 39 1.91 11.65 9.31
CA THR A 39 1.55 12.93 8.66
C THR A 39 2.64 13.45 7.73
N LEU A 40 3.90 13.14 8.04
CA LEU A 40 5.07 13.44 7.24
C LEU A 40 6.00 12.22 7.31
N ILE A 41 6.44 11.75 6.14
CA ILE A 41 7.32 10.59 6.06
C ILE A 41 8.75 10.97 6.49
N ALA A 42 9.39 10.07 7.23
CA ALA A 42 10.76 10.22 7.70
C ALA A 42 11.42 8.85 7.83
N HIS A 43 12.75 8.80 7.66
CA HIS A 43 13.52 7.55 7.71
C HIS A 43 13.41 6.84 9.07
N ASP A 44 13.36 7.59 10.17
CA ASP A 44 13.20 7.05 11.52
C ASP A 44 11.82 6.40 11.72
N ALA A 45 10.76 6.98 11.16
CA ALA A 45 9.42 6.40 11.17
C ALA A 45 9.36 5.09 10.37
N ILE A 46 10.00 5.06 9.19
CA ILE A 46 10.12 3.83 8.38
C ILE A 46 10.85 2.76 9.18
N ALA A 47 12.05 3.08 9.70
CA ALA A 47 12.84 2.13 10.48
C ALA A 47 12.11 1.60 11.72
N ALA A 48 11.33 2.47 12.39
CA ALA A 48 10.56 2.07 13.56
C ALA A 48 9.43 1.07 13.20
N VAL A 49 8.69 1.32 12.12
CA VAL A 49 7.60 0.44 11.68
C VAL A 49 8.14 -0.87 11.11
N THR A 50 9.24 -0.84 10.36
CA THR A 50 9.79 -2.05 9.73
C THR A 50 10.55 -2.96 10.70
N ALA A 51 10.92 -2.47 11.88
CA ALA A 51 11.70 -3.22 12.87
C ALA A 51 11.01 -4.51 13.38
N ASP A 52 9.68 -4.52 13.47
CA ASP A 52 8.89 -5.67 13.94
C ASP A 52 7.73 -6.05 13.00
N ALA A 53 7.71 -5.49 11.79
CA ALA A 53 6.71 -5.75 10.77
C ALA A 53 6.69 -7.22 10.30
N ARG A 54 5.50 -7.80 10.28
CA ARG A 54 5.27 -9.18 9.80
C ARG A 54 5.14 -9.23 8.28
N VAL A 55 4.73 -8.14 7.66
CA VAL A 55 4.59 -7.99 6.21
C VAL A 55 5.65 -7.04 5.64
N PRO A 56 6.02 -7.20 4.36
CA PRO A 56 7.00 -6.34 3.69
C PRO A 56 6.55 -4.89 3.57
N ALA A 57 7.53 -3.98 3.54
CA ALA A 57 7.32 -2.58 3.24
C ALA A 57 7.92 -2.29 1.85
N TRP A 58 7.11 -2.45 0.81
CA TRP A 58 7.57 -2.40 -0.57
C TRP A 58 7.87 -0.98 -1.07
N VAL A 59 8.99 -0.81 -1.76
CA VAL A 59 9.29 0.36 -2.58
C VAL A 59 9.86 -0.06 -3.94
N PRO A 60 9.67 0.73 -5.01
CA PRO A 60 10.42 0.54 -6.24
C PRO A 60 11.93 0.63 -6.01
N ASP A 61 12.71 -0.32 -6.55
CA ASP A 61 14.17 -0.31 -6.51
C ASP A 61 14.77 -0.74 -7.87
N PRO A 62 15.53 0.13 -8.57
CA PRO A 62 15.80 1.51 -8.20
C PRO A 62 14.52 2.36 -8.24
N MET A 63 14.45 3.36 -7.37
CA MET A 63 13.37 4.34 -7.42
C MET A 63 13.36 5.01 -8.81
N PRO A 64 12.23 5.05 -9.53
CA PRO A 64 12.17 5.69 -10.84
C PRO A 64 12.56 7.17 -10.77
N SER A 65 13.11 7.71 -11.86
CA SER A 65 13.59 9.09 -11.88
C SER A 65 12.47 10.09 -11.55
N GLY A 66 12.71 10.94 -10.56
CA GLY A 66 11.74 11.94 -10.09
C GLY A 66 10.66 11.38 -9.16
N TRP A 67 10.73 10.10 -8.79
CA TRP A 67 9.83 9.49 -7.81
C TRP A 67 10.37 9.61 -6.39
N THR A 68 9.44 9.70 -5.44
CA THR A 68 9.73 9.81 -4.00
C THR A 68 8.72 8.99 -3.22
N VAL A 69 9.10 8.51 -2.03
CA VAL A 69 8.16 7.97 -1.04
C VAL A 69 7.44 9.13 -0.37
N THR A 70 6.11 9.10 -0.38
CA THR A 70 5.25 10.20 0.08
C THR A 70 4.54 9.90 1.38
N GLY A 71 4.42 8.62 1.77
CA GLY A 71 3.72 8.24 3.00
C GLY A 71 3.96 6.80 3.43
N LEU A 72 3.72 6.55 4.72
CA LEU A 72 3.76 5.23 5.35
C LEU A 72 2.56 5.04 6.29
N ALA A 73 1.85 3.94 6.10
CA ALA A 73 0.75 3.52 6.97
C ALA A 73 0.90 2.05 7.34
N TRP A 74 0.38 1.67 8.50
CA TRP A 74 0.50 0.32 9.01
C TRP A 74 -0.72 -0.05 9.87
N GLY A 75 -1.08 -1.32 9.84
CA GLY A 75 -2.19 -1.86 10.61
C GLY A 75 -1.84 -3.18 11.27
N GLY A 76 -2.41 -3.42 12.43
CA GLY A 76 -2.23 -4.65 13.21
C GLY A 76 -1.15 -4.50 14.28
N GLU A 77 -1.46 -5.01 15.47
CA GLU A 77 -0.58 -4.97 16.64
C GLU A 77 -0.71 -6.31 17.40
N PRO A 78 0.37 -6.86 17.99
CA PRO A 78 1.76 -6.42 17.87
C PRO A 78 2.41 -6.82 16.53
N GLY A 79 3.19 -5.89 15.97
CA GLY A 79 3.90 -6.02 14.69
C GLY A 79 2.96 -5.85 13.50
N ALA A 80 3.30 -4.94 12.58
CA ALA A 80 2.45 -4.59 11.44
C ALA A 80 2.09 -5.82 10.58
N ARG A 81 0.79 -6.05 10.41
CA ARG A 81 0.19 -7.11 9.57
C ARG A 81 -0.31 -6.58 8.23
N ALA A 82 -0.39 -5.26 8.10
CA ALA A 82 -0.51 -4.56 6.84
C ALA A 82 0.42 -3.36 6.84
N ILE A 83 1.08 -3.10 5.71
CA ILE A 83 1.89 -1.92 5.47
C ILE A 83 1.49 -1.32 4.12
N VAL A 84 1.41 0.00 4.10
CA VAL A 84 1.19 0.81 2.90
C VAL A 84 2.35 1.75 2.73
N VAL A 85 2.92 1.77 1.53
CA VAL A 85 3.91 2.76 1.13
C VAL A 85 3.36 3.53 -0.06
N GLY A 86 3.20 4.84 0.12
CA GLY A 86 2.85 5.76 -0.96
C GLY A 86 4.10 6.23 -1.69
N CYS A 87 4.07 6.24 -3.01
CA CYS A 87 5.09 6.81 -3.87
C CYS A 87 4.45 7.76 -4.88
N ALA A 88 5.14 8.82 -5.27
CA ALA A 88 4.67 9.71 -6.32
C ALA A 88 5.82 10.23 -7.18
N GLY A 89 5.52 10.52 -8.45
CA GLY A 89 6.47 11.04 -9.42
C GLY A 89 5.83 11.34 -10.78
N PRO A 90 6.62 11.50 -11.86
CA PRO A 90 6.09 11.73 -13.20
C PRO A 90 5.31 10.54 -13.73
N ALA A 91 4.14 10.79 -14.33
CA ALA A 91 3.34 9.74 -14.97
C ALA A 91 3.94 9.33 -16.33
N PRO A 92 3.85 8.04 -16.73
CA PRO A 92 4.38 7.56 -18.01
C PRO A 92 3.83 8.30 -19.23
N LEU A 93 2.57 8.76 -19.17
CA LEU A 93 1.89 9.44 -20.26
C LEU A 93 1.76 10.96 -20.03
N GLY A 94 2.57 11.53 -19.13
CA GLY A 94 2.59 12.95 -18.79
C GLY A 94 1.73 13.33 -17.59
N GLY A 95 2.12 14.40 -16.89
CA GLY A 95 1.54 14.79 -15.60
C GLY A 95 2.20 14.10 -14.42
N SER A 96 1.52 14.07 -13.28
CA SER A 96 1.93 13.37 -12.06
C SER A 96 1.21 12.04 -11.91
N ALA A 97 1.88 11.09 -11.27
CA ALA A 97 1.32 9.81 -10.88
C ALA A 97 1.60 9.52 -9.40
N GLU A 98 0.69 8.75 -8.82
CA GLU A 98 0.83 8.13 -7.50
C GLU A 98 0.80 6.61 -7.67
N LEU A 99 1.59 5.92 -6.86
CA LEU A 99 1.60 4.48 -6.69
C LEU A 99 1.52 4.18 -5.19
N VAL A 100 0.47 3.48 -4.80
CA VAL A 100 0.32 2.91 -3.47
C VAL A 100 0.65 1.43 -3.54
N LEU A 101 1.66 1.03 -2.77
CA LEU A 101 2.07 -0.35 -2.56
C LEU A 101 1.52 -0.83 -1.23
N VAL A 102 0.73 -1.91 -1.23
CA VAL A 102 0.20 -2.51 -0.01
C VAL A 102 0.73 -3.93 0.13
N ALA A 103 1.25 -4.25 1.30
CA ALA A 103 1.42 -5.62 1.74
C ALA A 103 0.45 -5.91 2.88
N GLU A 104 -0.32 -6.98 2.83
CA GLU A 104 -1.26 -7.32 3.91
C GLU A 104 -1.48 -8.82 4.10
N GLU A 105 -1.63 -9.23 5.36
CA GLU A 105 -2.19 -10.54 5.67
C GLU A 105 -3.66 -10.63 5.19
N PRO A 106 -4.11 -11.81 4.70
CA PRO A 106 -5.49 -12.00 4.27
C PRO A 106 -6.51 -11.59 5.34
N GLY A 107 -7.55 -10.85 4.91
CA GLY A 107 -8.64 -10.41 5.78
C GLY A 107 -8.46 -9.04 6.42
N THR A 108 -7.35 -8.32 6.19
CA THR A 108 -7.18 -6.94 6.69
C THR A 108 -8.01 -5.95 5.86
N GLY A 109 -8.04 -6.11 4.53
CA GLY A 109 -8.88 -5.37 3.60
C GLY A 109 -8.34 -3.98 3.21
N VAL A 110 -7.05 -3.74 3.42
CA VAL A 110 -6.38 -2.47 3.08
C VAL A 110 -6.30 -2.31 1.57
N GLY A 111 -5.81 -3.33 0.85
CA GLY A 111 -5.66 -3.26 -0.59
C GLY A 111 -7.01 -3.16 -1.31
N CYS A 112 -8.01 -3.91 -0.85
CA CYS A 112 -9.40 -3.72 -1.30
C CYS A 112 -9.90 -2.29 -1.07
N GLY A 113 -9.55 -1.66 0.06
CA GLY A 113 -9.87 -0.26 0.34
C GLY A 113 -9.34 0.70 -0.72
N TYR A 114 -8.05 0.63 -1.03
CA TYR A 114 -7.45 1.46 -2.09
C TYR A 114 -7.98 1.13 -3.48
N ALA A 115 -8.28 -0.13 -3.76
CA ALA A 115 -8.84 -0.56 -5.04
C ALA A 115 -10.35 -0.22 -5.19
N GLY A 116 -11.00 0.32 -4.17
CA GLY A 116 -12.44 0.60 -4.18
C GLY A 116 -13.33 -0.65 -4.18
N LEU A 117 -12.81 -1.77 -3.69
CA LEU A 117 -13.51 -3.06 -3.64
C LEU A 117 -14.29 -3.21 -2.32
N PRO A 118 -15.49 -3.81 -2.35
CA PRO A 118 -16.33 -3.96 -1.15
C PRO A 118 -15.86 -5.09 -0.21
N GLY A 119 -14.90 -5.93 -0.63
CA GLY A 119 -14.42 -7.10 0.11
C GLY A 119 -13.27 -6.80 1.07
N LEU A 120 -12.78 -7.86 1.73
CA LEU A 120 -11.52 -7.87 2.49
C LEU A 120 -10.40 -8.61 1.75
N ASP A 121 -10.73 -9.22 0.61
CA ASP A 121 -9.88 -10.12 -0.16
C ASP A 121 -10.18 -9.90 -1.65
N PRO A 122 -9.18 -10.06 -2.55
CA PRO A 122 -9.39 -9.93 -3.99
C PRO A 122 -10.42 -10.92 -4.55
N GLY A 123 -10.69 -12.04 -3.88
CA GLY A 123 -11.65 -13.04 -4.32
C GLY A 123 -11.18 -13.76 -5.59
N ASP A 124 -12.12 -14.12 -6.47
CA ASP A 124 -11.83 -14.98 -7.64
C ASP A 124 -11.07 -14.28 -8.78
N VAL A 125 -10.73 -12.99 -8.65
CA VAL A 125 -10.00 -12.22 -9.69
C VAL A 125 -8.61 -12.80 -10.00
N ILE A 126 -8.02 -13.57 -9.07
CA ILE A 126 -6.71 -14.21 -9.22
C ILE A 126 -6.74 -15.58 -9.92
N THR A 127 -7.92 -16.02 -10.40
CA THR A 127 -8.07 -17.37 -11.00
C THR A 127 -7.73 -17.43 -12.50
N GLY A 128 -7.51 -16.28 -13.16
CA GLY A 128 -7.20 -16.16 -14.58
C GLY A 128 -5.70 -15.98 -14.91
N PRO A 129 -5.34 -15.71 -16.18
CA PRO A 129 -3.98 -15.29 -16.53
C PRO A 129 -3.64 -13.94 -15.89
N SER A 130 -2.42 -13.79 -15.38
CA SER A 130 -1.92 -12.52 -14.86
C SER A 130 -1.81 -11.47 -15.97
N SER A 131 -2.19 -10.23 -15.67
CA SER A 131 -2.11 -9.08 -16.58
C SER A 131 -0.72 -8.46 -16.63
N ALA A 132 0.03 -8.55 -15.54
CA ALA A 132 1.39 -8.02 -15.39
C ALA A 132 2.20 -8.91 -14.43
N ALA A 133 3.44 -8.52 -14.15
CA ALA A 133 4.27 -9.10 -13.10
C ALA A 133 5.26 -8.06 -12.60
N VAL A 134 5.74 -8.24 -11.38
CA VAL A 134 6.85 -7.48 -10.78
C VAL A 134 7.89 -8.45 -10.23
N GLU A 135 9.11 -7.97 -10.03
CA GLU A 135 10.09 -8.70 -9.22
C GLU A 135 9.98 -8.20 -7.77
N ALA A 136 9.47 -9.02 -6.86
CA ALA A 136 9.38 -8.68 -5.44
C ALA A 136 10.42 -9.50 -4.66
N ALA A 137 11.42 -8.80 -4.11
CA ALA A 137 12.54 -9.40 -3.37
C ALA A 137 13.20 -10.59 -4.09
N GLY A 138 13.54 -10.39 -5.37
CA GLY A 138 14.23 -11.39 -6.19
C GLY A 138 13.34 -12.52 -6.71
N GLN A 139 12.02 -12.43 -6.54
CA GLN A 139 11.05 -13.42 -7.05
C GLN A 139 10.03 -12.73 -7.95
N ARG A 140 9.72 -13.36 -9.09
CA ARG A 140 8.65 -12.88 -9.97
C ARG A 140 7.30 -13.10 -9.30
N ALA A 141 6.57 -12.02 -9.03
CA ALA A 141 5.21 -12.01 -8.51
C ALA A 141 4.23 -11.67 -9.66
N PRO A 142 3.39 -12.62 -10.12
CA PRO A 142 2.33 -12.33 -11.07
C PRO A 142 1.31 -11.36 -10.48
N LEU A 143 0.79 -10.46 -11.32
CA LEU A 143 -0.21 -9.46 -10.95
C LEU A 143 -1.47 -9.60 -11.81
N TRP A 144 -2.63 -9.61 -11.17
CA TRP A 144 -3.95 -9.61 -11.79
C TRP A 144 -4.57 -8.23 -11.67
N ALA A 145 -5.03 -7.67 -12.79
CA ALA A 145 -5.84 -6.47 -12.76
C ALA A 145 -7.18 -6.74 -12.06
N VAL A 146 -7.59 -5.86 -11.15
CA VAL A 146 -8.88 -5.98 -10.46
C VAL A 146 -9.88 -4.96 -11.02
N PRO A 147 -11.19 -5.27 -11.02
CA PRO A 147 -12.21 -4.29 -11.38
C PRO A 147 -12.21 -3.13 -10.38
N THR A 148 -11.90 -1.93 -10.85
CA THR A 148 -11.87 -0.70 -10.04
C THR A 148 -12.55 0.44 -10.79
N SER A 149 -12.56 1.64 -10.22
CA SER A 149 -13.12 2.85 -10.84
C SER A 149 -12.18 3.47 -11.89
N ASP A 150 -12.75 4.31 -12.76
CA ASP A 150 -12.06 4.84 -13.95
C ASP A 150 -10.91 5.82 -13.64
N ASP A 151 -10.79 6.27 -12.39
CA ASP A 151 -9.75 7.18 -11.93
C ASP A 151 -8.41 6.48 -11.64
N ARG A 152 -8.40 5.15 -11.45
CA ARG A 152 -7.23 4.39 -11.00
C ARG A 152 -7.04 3.07 -11.74
N ALA A 153 -5.84 2.54 -11.63
CA ALA A 153 -5.52 1.17 -12.01
C ALA A 153 -5.13 0.40 -10.76
N ALA A 154 -5.68 -0.79 -10.57
CA ALA A 154 -5.43 -1.61 -9.40
C ALA A 154 -5.03 -3.02 -9.82
N PHE A 155 -3.96 -3.52 -9.21
CA PHE A 155 -3.44 -4.86 -9.42
C PHE A 155 -3.21 -5.53 -8.08
N VAL A 156 -3.41 -6.84 -8.06
CA VAL A 156 -3.14 -7.69 -6.89
C VAL A 156 -2.27 -8.86 -7.31
N GLY A 157 -1.38 -9.29 -6.42
CA GLY A 157 -0.60 -10.51 -6.52
C GLY A 157 -0.22 -11.00 -5.13
N GLU A 158 0.75 -11.90 -5.06
CA GLU A 158 1.22 -12.46 -3.81
C GLU A 158 2.75 -12.43 -3.75
N ALA A 159 3.29 -12.02 -2.61
CA ALA A 159 4.72 -12.11 -2.30
C ALA A 159 4.88 -12.43 -0.82
N TYR A 160 5.81 -13.32 -0.48
CA TYR A 160 6.02 -13.81 0.90
C TYR A 160 4.77 -14.38 1.60
N GLY A 161 3.84 -14.98 0.84
CA GLY A 161 2.62 -15.57 1.42
C GLY A 161 1.60 -14.54 1.91
N VAL A 162 1.73 -13.28 1.49
CA VAL A 162 0.81 -12.19 1.81
C VAL A 162 0.39 -11.46 0.53
N TRP A 163 -0.73 -10.74 0.59
CA TRP A 163 -1.21 -9.99 -0.55
C TRP A 163 -0.28 -8.82 -0.86
N LEU A 164 0.00 -8.63 -2.15
CA LEU A 164 0.72 -7.49 -2.71
C LEU A 164 -0.24 -6.73 -3.62
N TRP A 165 -0.55 -5.49 -3.27
CA TRP A 165 -1.37 -4.61 -4.11
C TRP A 165 -0.55 -3.45 -4.67
N LEU A 166 -0.84 -3.11 -5.92
CA LEU A 166 -0.35 -1.93 -6.60
C LEU A 166 -1.57 -1.14 -7.07
N VAL A 167 -1.80 0.02 -6.48
CA VAL A 167 -2.90 0.92 -6.88
C VAL A 167 -2.31 2.23 -7.34
N MET A 168 -2.72 2.69 -8.52
CA MET A 168 -2.07 3.79 -9.21
C MET A 168 -3.07 4.82 -9.71
N TRP A 169 -2.72 6.09 -9.55
CA TRP A 169 -3.49 7.25 -10.03
C TRP A 169 -2.62 8.12 -10.94
N PRO A 170 -3.17 8.70 -12.02
CA PRO A 170 -4.45 8.32 -12.63
C PRO A 170 -4.40 6.87 -13.16
N MET A 171 -5.50 6.33 -13.69
CA MET A 171 -5.53 4.99 -14.31
C MET A 171 -4.38 4.74 -15.30
N SER A 172 -3.99 5.76 -16.08
CA SER A 172 -2.88 5.65 -17.04
C SER A 172 -1.50 5.43 -16.39
N ALA A 173 -1.35 5.69 -15.09
CA ALA A 173 -0.13 5.34 -14.35
C ALA A 173 0.11 3.82 -14.30
N GLY A 174 -0.91 2.99 -14.56
CA GLY A 174 -0.74 1.54 -14.76
C GLY A 174 0.28 1.16 -15.83
N TRP A 175 0.59 2.07 -16.77
CA TRP A 175 1.67 1.89 -17.76
C TRP A 175 3.07 1.80 -17.13
N LEU A 176 3.25 2.12 -15.85
CA LEU A 176 4.48 1.85 -15.12
C LEU A 176 4.84 0.35 -15.12
N LEU A 177 3.84 -0.53 -15.21
CA LEU A 177 4.02 -1.98 -15.24
C LEU A 177 4.27 -2.52 -16.66
N ALA A 178 4.37 -1.66 -17.67
CA ALA A 178 4.78 -2.08 -19.01
C ALA A 178 6.29 -2.42 -19.06
N GLU A 179 7.07 -1.82 -18.16
CA GLU A 179 8.45 -2.19 -17.88
C GLU A 179 8.52 -3.06 -16.63
N GLU A 180 9.59 -3.84 -16.48
CA GLU A 180 9.79 -4.69 -15.30
C GLU A 180 10.06 -3.83 -14.06
N LEU A 181 9.06 -3.73 -13.18
CA LEU A 181 9.18 -3.04 -11.90
C LEU A 181 9.74 -4.01 -10.85
N THR A 182 10.86 -3.63 -10.23
CA THR A 182 11.45 -4.37 -9.11
C THR A 182 11.10 -3.68 -7.78
N LEU A 183 10.75 -4.48 -6.78
CA LEU A 183 10.35 -4.04 -5.46
C LEU A 183 11.33 -4.55 -4.40
N LEU A 184 11.83 -3.61 -3.60
CA LEU A 184 12.64 -3.86 -2.41
C LEU A 184 11.76 -3.84 -1.16
N ASP A 185 12.01 -4.77 -0.24
CA ASP A 185 11.45 -4.74 1.10
C ASP A 185 12.32 -3.88 2.03
N LEU A 186 11.75 -2.81 2.58
CA LEU A 186 12.45 -1.91 3.51
C LEU A 186 12.74 -2.55 4.88
N ARG A 187 12.20 -3.75 5.16
CA ARG A 187 12.63 -4.56 6.31
C ARG A 187 14.05 -5.12 6.13
N ASP A 188 14.42 -5.45 4.90
CA ASP A 188 15.74 -6.01 4.58
C ASP A 188 16.79 -4.92 4.43
N ARG A 189 16.42 -3.79 3.81
CA ARG A 189 17.34 -2.68 3.55
C ARG A 189 16.61 -1.34 3.46
N LEU A 190 16.71 -0.54 4.51
CA LEU A 190 16.48 0.90 4.43
C LEU A 190 17.78 1.62 4.06
N TYR A 191 17.84 2.24 2.89
CA TYR A 191 19.03 2.94 2.41
C TYR A 191 18.95 4.46 2.70
N PRO A 192 20.08 5.12 3.07
CA PRO A 192 20.06 6.51 3.56
C PRO A 192 19.58 7.57 2.56
N ASP A 193 19.65 7.26 1.27
CA ASP A 193 19.29 8.13 0.16
C ASP A 193 17.92 7.78 -0.46
N LEU A 194 17.08 7.01 0.25
CA LEU A 194 15.68 6.80 -0.14
C LEU A 194 15.00 8.17 -0.25
N PRO A 195 14.53 8.56 -1.46
CA PRO A 195 14.00 9.90 -1.65
C PRO A 195 12.64 10.02 -0.99
N LEU A 196 12.51 11.00 -0.08
CA LEU A 196 11.28 11.28 0.64
C LEU A 196 10.65 12.58 0.13
N GLY A 197 9.35 12.55 -0.13
CA GLY A 197 8.56 13.64 -0.70
C GLY A 197 7.42 14.10 0.21
N PRO A 198 6.67 15.13 -0.22
CA PRO A 198 5.46 15.56 0.49
C PRO A 198 4.36 14.48 0.41
N PRO A 199 3.37 14.50 1.33
CA PRO A 199 2.21 13.62 1.24
C PRO A 199 1.47 13.77 -0.09
N SER A 200 1.00 12.64 -0.63
CA SER A 200 0.23 12.59 -1.87
C SER A 200 -1.27 12.56 -1.59
N GLU A 201 -2.10 12.82 -2.61
CA GLU A 201 -3.55 13.01 -2.45
C GLU A 201 -4.24 11.71 -2.05
N HIS A 202 -3.83 10.58 -2.64
CA HIS A 202 -4.49 9.28 -2.51
C HIS A 202 -3.80 8.38 -1.48
N PHE A 203 -3.05 8.97 -0.54
CA PHE A 203 -2.25 8.19 0.40
C PHE A 203 -3.08 7.45 1.47
N LEU A 204 -4.34 7.82 1.72
CA LEU A 204 -5.25 7.08 2.59
C LEU A 204 -6.35 6.42 1.75
N PRO A 205 -6.88 5.26 2.17
CA PRO A 205 -7.93 4.57 1.42
C PRO A 205 -9.23 5.39 1.48
N GLY A 206 -10.10 5.28 0.50
CA GLY A 206 -11.31 6.11 0.39
C GLY A 206 -11.62 6.46 -1.06
N GLU A 207 -12.76 7.12 -1.32
CA GLU A 207 -13.05 7.66 -2.65
C GLU A 207 -12.07 8.78 -3.02
#